data_AF-A0A177N6G8-F1
#
_entry.id   AF-A0A177N6G8-F1
#
_cell.length_a   1.000
_cell.length_b   1.000
_cell.length_c   1.000
_cell.angle_alpha   90.00
_cell.angle_beta   90.00
_cell.angle_gamma   90.00
#
_symmetry.space_group_name_H-M   'P 1'
#
loop_
_entity.id
_entity.type
_entity.pdbx_description
1 polymer ?
#
loop_
_entity_poly.entity_id
_entity_poly.type
_entity_poly.pdbx_seq_one_letter_code
_entity_poly.pdbx_strand_id
1 'polypeptide(L)'
;METPICPACGCSLVRLGITNQKAVQHNHAGKQYWFCCKGCLELFITDPESCLTETAGLTVCPVCLAEKPVNATVIMDFNGKPVAFCRCPHCLDVFNKDPHYFIARLAWQTDYAGVFGENMGCCGK
;
A
#
# COMPACT_ATOMS: atom_id res chain seq x y z
N MET A 1 -5.12 8.00 6.26
CA MET A 1 -3.89 7.25 6.61
C MET A 1 -3.08 7.07 5.34
N GLU A 2 -1.77 7.34 5.35
CA GLU A 2 -0.92 7.10 4.18
C GLU A 2 -0.56 5.61 4.16
N THR A 3 -1.05 4.88 3.16
CA THR A 3 -0.71 3.46 2.98
C THR A 3 0.59 3.37 2.17
N PRO A 4 1.56 2.53 2.56
CA PRO A 4 2.77 2.35 1.79
C PRO A 4 2.46 1.70 0.43
N ILE A 5 2.53 2.52 -0.61
CA ILE A 5 2.35 2.16 -2.02
C ILE A 5 3.67 2.43 -2.72
N CYS A 6 4.13 1.49 -3.55
CA CYS A 6 5.31 1.69 -4.37
C CYS A 6 5.04 2.79 -5.42
N PRO A 7 5.77 3.91 -5.42
CA PRO A 7 5.48 5.02 -6.32
C PRO A 7 5.85 4.72 -7.79
N ALA A 8 6.57 3.63 -8.05
CA ALA A 8 6.91 3.22 -9.42
C ALA A 8 5.87 2.30 -10.07
N CYS A 9 5.24 1.41 -9.30
CA CYS A 9 4.33 0.38 -9.85
C CYS A 9 2.92 0.40 -9.26
N GLY A 10 2.65 1.25 -8.26
CA GLY A 10 1.34 1.36 -7.62
C GLY A 10 0.94 0.19 -6.71
N CYS A 11 1.77 -0.85 -6.57
CA CYS A 11 1.49 -1.97 -5.68
C CYS A 11 1.55 -1.56 -4.21
N SER A 12 0.59 -2.04 -3.44
CA SER A 12 0.62 -1.94 -1.98
C SER A 12 1.76 -2.79 -1.42
N LEU A 13 2.68 -2.18 -0.66
CA LEU A 13 3.77 -2.92 -0.04
C LEU A 13 3.26 -3.89 1.04
N VAL A 14 2.16 -3.53 1.71
CA VAL A 14 1.46 -4.41 2.66
C VAL A 14 0.86 -5.62 1.95
N ARG A 15 0.19 -5.44 0.79
CA ARG A 15 -0.32 -6.57 -0.02
C ARG A 15 0.78 -7.54 -0.41
N LEU A 16 1.97 -7.01 -0.69
CA LEU A 16 3.15 -7.81 -1.03
C LEU A 16 3.87 -8.40 0.18
N GLY A 17 3.44 -8.12 1.42
CA GLY A 17 4.12 -8.59 2.64
C GLY A 17 5.51 -7.96 2.85
N ILE A 18 5.79 -6.84 2.18
CA ILE A 18 7.05 -6.12 2.29
C ILE A 18 6.95 -5.18 3.48
N THR A 19 7.75 -5.40 4.51
CA THR A 19 7.83 -4.52 5.70
C THR A 19 8.67 -3.28 5.42
N ASN A 20 8.60 -2.28 6.30
CA ASN A 20 9.45 -1.09 6.20
C ASN A 20 10.96 -1.39 6.21
N GLN A 21 11.39 -2.47 6.88
CA GLN A 21 12.81 -2.88 6.91
C GLN A 21 13.24 -3.59 5.63
N LYS A 22 12.33 -4.28 4.94
CA LYS A 22 12.61 -5.02 3.70
C LYS A 22 12.44 -4.15 2.45
N ALA A 23 11.58 -3.13 2.51
CA ALA A 23 11.35 -2.21 1.41
C ALA A 23 12.63 -1.48 1.03
N VAL A 24 12.87 -1.33 -0.27
CA VAL A 24 13.96 -0.48 -0.76
C VAL A 24 13.57 0.98 -0.50
N GLN A 25 14.50 1.78 0.00
CA GLN A 25 14.26 3.14 0.48
C GLN A 25 15.04 4.15 -0.37
N HIS A 26 14.40 5.26 -0.74
CA HIS A 26 15.08 6.36 -1.42
C HIS A 26 14.42 7.70 -1.07
N ASN A 27 15.25 8.72 -0.84
CA ASN A 27 14.79 10.08 -0.59
C ASN A 27 14.83 10.88 -1.88
N HIS A 28 13.69 11.45 -2.27
CA HIS A 28 13.55 12.30 -3.46
C HIS A 28 12.83 13.58 -3.07
N ALA A 29 13.39 14.74 -3.43
CA ALA A 29 12.87 16.07 -3.08
C ALA A 29 12.57 16.26 -1.57
N GLY A 30 13.37 15.64 -0.69
CA GLY A 30 13.18 15.72 0.76
C GLY A 30 12.05 14.85 1.32
N LYS A 31 11.41 14.02 0.49
CA LYS A 31 10.43 13.01 0.91
C LYS A 31 11.04 11.61 0.81
N GLN A 32 10.82 10.81 1.85
CA GLN A 32 11.18 9.40 1.87
C GLN A 32 10.15 8.57 1.11
N TYR A 33 10.62 7.71 0.20
CA TYR A 33 9.81 6.76 -0.56
C TYR A 33 10.26 5.32 -0.29
N TRP A 34 9.32 4.38 -0.47
CA TRP A 34 9.53 2.94 -0.31
C TRP A 34 9.14 2.21 -1.58
N PHE A 35 9.96 1.25 -1.98
CA PHE A 35 9.85 0.55 -3.25
C PHE A 35 9.74 -0.95 -3.04
N CYS A 36 9.03 -1.56 -3.98
CA CYS A 36 8.78 -3.00 -4.02
C CYS A 36 10.07 -3.82 -4.18
N CYS A 37 11.05 -3.29 -4.93
CA CYS A 37 12.31 -3.92 -5.27
C CYS A 37 13.29 -2.87 -5.83
N LYS A 38 14.51 -3.31 -6.19
CA LYS A 38 15.52 -2.44 -6.83
C LYS A 38 15.09 -1.97 -8.21
N GLY A 39 14.46 -2.82 -9.02
CA GLY A 39 13.93 -2.41 -10.34
C GLY A 39 12.87 -1.31 -10.24
N CYS A 40 11.98 -1.38 -9.24
CA CYS A 40 11.03 -0.30 -8.92
C CYS A 40 11.77 1.03 -8.62
N LEU A 41 12.89 0.98 -7.88
CA LEU A 41 13.70 2.17 -7.62
C LEU A 41 14.39 2.70 -8.89
N GLU A 42 14.96 1.82 -9.72
CA GLU A 42 15.64 2.18 -10.97
C GLU A 42 14.69 2.87 -11.96
N LEU A 43 13.45 2.38 -12.07
CA LEU A 43 12.40 3.05 -12.85
C LEU A 43 12.11 4.45 -12.30
N PHE A 44 11.94 4.57 -10.98
CA PHE A 44 11.61 5.85 -10.36
C PHE A 44 12.72 6.90 -10.49
N ILE A 45 14.00 6.53 -10.35
CA ILE A 45 15.10 7.51 -10.50
C ILE A 45 15.26 7.98 -11.95
N THR A 46 14.75 7.21 -12.92
CA THR A 46 14.81 7.57 -14.35
C THR A 46 13.79 8.65 -14.69
N ASP A 47 12.56 8.55 -14.17
CA ASP A 47 11.50 9.53 -14.36
C ASP A 47 10.57 9.60 -13.13
N PRO A 48 10.98 10.32 -12.06
CA PRO A 48 10.23 10.34 -10.81
C PRO A 48 8.88 11.05 -10.96
N GLU A 49 8.80 12.11 -11.75
CA GLU A 49 7.57 12.90 -11.92
C GLU A 49 6.47 12.10 -12.63
N SER A 50 6.82 11.31 -13.65
CA SER A 50 5.87 10.41 -14.31
C SER A 50 5.36 9.34 -13.35
N CYS A 51 6.26 8.64 -12.64
CA CYS A 51 5.89 7.64 -11.64
C CYS A 51 4.98 8.21 -10.55
N LEU A 52 5.31 9.39 -10.01
CA LEU A 52 4.49 10.07 -9.00
C LEU A 52 3.13 10.46 -9.55
N THR A 53 3.05 10.89 -10.80
CA THR A 53 1.78 11.25 -11.45
C THR A 53 0.90 10.03 -11.67
N GLU A 54 1.45 8.92 -12.16
CA GLU A 54 0.72 7.68 -12.43
C GLU A 54 0.19 7.01 -11.16
N THR A 55 0.96 7.07 -10.08
CA THR A 55 0.60 6.47 -8.80
C THR A 55 -0.09 7.43 -7.84
N ALA A 56 -0.23 8.70 -8.22
CA ALA A 56 -0.93 9.71 -7.43
C ALA A 56 -2.38 9.31 -7.19
N GLY A 57 -2.84 9.54 -5.95
CA GLY A 57 -4.24 9.31 -5.60
C GLY A 57 -4.64 7.82 -5.57
N LEU A 58 -3.68 6.90 -5.53
CA LEU A 58 -3.96 5.51 -5.16
C LEU A 58 -4.15 5.38 -3.64
N THR A 59 -5.04 4.49 -3.25
CA THR A 59 -5.26 4.08 -1.87
C THR A 59 -5.55 2.59 -1.83
N VAL A 60 -5.51 2.00 -0.63
CA VAL A 60 -5.61 0.56 -0.45
C VAL A 60 -6.75 0.25 0.50
N CYS A 61 -7.65 -0.64 0.08
CA CYS A 61 -8.68 -1.15 0.97
C CYS A 61 -8.04 -1.91 2.15
N PRO A 62 -8.35 -1.57 3.41
CA PRO A 62 -7.74 -2.22 4.58
C PRO A 62 -7.94 -3.73 4.64
N VAL A 63 -9.06 -4.22 4.09
CA VAL A 63 -9.46 -5.62 4.21
C VAL A 63 -8.92 -6.48 3.09
N CYS A 64 -9.28 -6.16 1.84
CA CYS A 64 -8.86 -6.96 0.70
C CYS A 64 -7.53 -6.51 0.07
N LEU A 65 -6.95 -5.42 0.56
CA LEU A 65 -5.70 -4.85 0.06
C LEU A 65 -5.72 -4.45 -1.42
N ALA A 66 -6.92 -4.28 -2.00
CA ALA A 66 -7.07 -3.78 -3.36
C ALA A 66 -6.61 -2.32 -3.45
N GLU A 67 -5.69 -2.06 -4.36
CA GLU A 67 -5.27 -0.73 -4.77
C GLU A 67 -6.35 -0.12 -5.68
N LYS A 68 -6.81 1.09 -5.36
CA LYS A 68 -7.81 1.82 -6.14
C LYS A 68 -7.50 3.31 -6.17
N PRO A 69 -7.87 4.01 -7.25
CA PRO A 69 -7.99 5.47 -7.22
C PRO A 69 -8.92 5.90 -6.08
N VAL A 70 -8.57 6.97 -5.37
CA VAL A 70 -9.36 7.52 -4.25
C VAL A 70 -10.79 7.85 -4.70
N ASN A 71 -10.98 8.38 -5.91
CA ASN A 71 -12.31 8.70 -6.46
C ASN A 71 -13.19 7.45 -6.75
N ALA A 72 -12.60 6.26 -6.78
CA ALA A 72 -13.28 4.98 -6.96
C ALA A 72 -13.53 4.24 -5.63
N THR A 73 -13.34 4.92 -4.50
CA THR A 73 -13.53 4.35 -3.15
C THR A 73 -14.79 4.92 -2.48
N VAL A 74 -15.10 4.40 -1.28
CA VAL A 74 -15.99 5.06 -0.30
C VAL A 74 -15.18 5.33 0.95
N ILE A 75 -15.39 6.49 1.57
CA ILE A 75 -14.69 6.89 2.79
C ILE A 75 -15.59 6.62 4.00
N MET A 76 -15.00 6.06 5.05
CA MET A 76 -15.61 5.91 6.36
C MET A 76 -14.75 6.59 7.42
N ASP A 77 -15.37 7.23 8.39
CA ASP A 77 -14.65 7.72 9.57
C ASP A 77 -14.39 6.57 10.54
N PHE A 78 -13.13 6.42 10.97
CA PHE A 78 -12.74 5.53 12.05
C PHE A 78 -11.87 6.30 13.05
N ASN A 79 -12.42 6.57 14.24
CA ASN A 79 -11.77 7.36 15.29
C ASN A 79 -11.30 8.75 14.80
N GLY A 80 -12.13 9.45 14.02
CA GLY A 80 -11.80 10.78 13.47
C GLY A 80 -10.80 10.74 12.31
N LYS A 81 -10.52 9.56 11.75
CA LYS A 81 -9.61 9.38 10.61
C LYS A 81 -10.36 8.79 9.42
N PRO A 82 -10.23 9.37 8.21
CA PRO A 82 -10.84 8.81 7.02
C PRO A 82 -10.11 7.52 6.60
N VAL A 83 -10.89 6.48 6.33
CA VAL A 83 -10.45 5.18 5.83
C VAL A 83 -11.17 4.88 4.51
N ALA A 84 -10.41 4.62 3.45
CA ALA A 84 -10.95 4.35 2.12
C ALA A 84 -11.20 2.85 1.90
N PHE A 85 -12.38 2.51 1.39
CA PHE A 85 -12.79 1.14 1.10
C PHE A 85 -13.07 0.93 -0.39
N CYS A 86 -12.85 -0.29 -0.86
CA CYS A 86 -12.96 -0.66 -2.29
C CYS A 86 -14.39 -0.67 -2.86
N ARG A 87 -15.41 -0.28 -2.07
CA ARG A 87 -16.86 -0.38 -2.34
C ARG A 87 -17.46 -1.80 -2.28
N CYS A 88 -16.70 -2.81 -1.89
CA CYS A 88 -17.25 -4.14 -1.64
C CYS A 88 -17.96 -4.15 -0.27
N PRO A 89 -19.27 -4.44 -0.18
CA PRO A 89 -20.00 -4.47 1.09
C PRO A 89 -19.38 -5.44 2.10
N HIS A 90 -18.91 -6.60 1.63
CA HIS A 90 -18.27 -7.60 2.47
C HIS A 90 -16.98 -7.10 3.14
N CYS A 91 -16.22 -6.22 2.49
CA CYS A 91 -15.02 -5.64 3.11
C CYS A 91 -15.38 -4.80 4.33
N LEU A 92 -16.51 -4.11 4.32
CA LEU A 92 -16.94 -3.32 5.47
C LEU A 92 -17.38 -4.24 6.63
N ASP A 93 -18.15 -5.28 6.35
CA ASP A 93 -18.58 -6.24 7.37
C ASP A 93 -17.39 -6.93 8.06
N VAL A 94 -16.37 -7.30 7.27
CA VAL A 94 -15.14 -7.90 7.80
C VAL A 94 -14.34 -6.89 8.60
N PHE A 95 -14.21 -5.64 8.11
CA PHE A 95 -13.51 -4.58 8.85
C PHE A 95 -14.10 -4.36 10.24
N ASN A 96 -15.42 -4.33 10.35
CA ASN A 96 -16.10 -4.08 11.63
C ASN A 96 -15.90 -5.20 12.68
N LYS A 97 -15.47 -6.40 12.27
CA LYS A 97 -15.17 -7.49 13.21
C LYS A 97 -13.86 -7.26 13.96
N ASP A 98 -12.87 -6.65 13.31
CA ASP A 98 -11.58 -6.33 13.91
C ASP A 98 -10.90 -5.15 13.20
N PRO A 99 -11.41 -3.91 13.41
CA PRO A 99 -10.89 -2.75 12.70
C PRO A 99 -9.45 -2.43 13.11
N HIS A 100 -9.07 -2.75 14.36
CA HIS A 100 -7.72 -2.51 14.86
C HIS A 100 -6.68 -3.35 14.13
N TYR A 101 -6.95 -4.63 13.87
CA TYR A 101 -6.05 -5.48 13.08
C TYR A 101 -5.84 -4.92 11.67
N PHE A 102 -6.90 -4.55 10.95
CA PHE A 102 -6.76 -4.07 9.58
C PHE A 102 -6.00 -2.75 9.49
N ILE A 103 -6.21 -1.87 10.46
CA ILE A 103 -5.48 -0.61 10.57
C ILE A 103 -4.01 -0.85 10.92
N ALA A 104 -3.73 -1.73 11.89
CA ALA A 104 -2.37 -2.11 12.24
C ALA A 104 -1.63 -2.74 11.05
N ARG A 105 -2.30 -3.61 10.29
CA ARG A 105 -1.72 -4.26 9.11
C ARG A 105 -1.35 -3.27 8.02
N LEU A 106 -2.24 -2.31 7.72
CA LEU A 106 -1.93 -1.24 6.77
C LEU A 106 -0.76 -0.34 7.21
N ALA A 107 -0.52 -0.24 8.52
CA ALA A 107 0.57 0.53 9.10
C ALA A 107 1.88 -0.26 9.29
N TRP A 108 2.00 -1.46 8.69
CA TRP A 108 3.14 -2.37 8.90
C TRP A 108 3.37 -2.81 10.36
N GLN A 109 2.30 -2.90 11.16
CA GLN A 109 2.38 -3.27 12.59
C GLN A 109 1.95 -4.73 12.84
N THR A 110 1.87 -5.55 11.80
CA THR A 110 1.49 -6.96 11.89
C THR A 110 2.41 -7.84 11.06
N ASP A 111 2.49 -9.12 11.40
CA ASP A 111 3.22 -10.12 10.62
C ASP A 111 2.32 -10.71 9.52
N TYR A 112 2.19 -9.99 8.41
CA TYR A 112 1.43 -10.41 7.24
C TYR A 112 2.38 -10.80 6.11
N ALA A 113 2.40 -12.08 5.74
CA ALA A 113 3.31 -12.65 4.74
C ALA A 113 3.05 -12.20 3.29
N GLY A 114 2.00 -11.41 3.03
CA GLY A 114 1.64 -11.00 1.68
C GLY A 114 0.88 -12.05 0.89
N VAL A 115 0.42 -11.67 -0.31
CA VAL A 115 -0.37 -12.55 -1.20
C VAL A 115 0.45 -13.68 -1.83
N PHE A 116 1.78 -13.59 -1.82
CA PHE A 116 2.69 -14.60 -2.36
C PHE A 116 3.33 -15.49 -1.27
N GLY A 117 3.07 -15.20 0.01
CA GLY A 117 3.70 -15.89 1.14
C GLY A 117 5.19 -15.58 1.28
N GLU A 118 5.88 -16.32 2.15
CA GLU A 118 7.27 -16.04 2.53
C GLU A 118 8.31 -16.40 1.44
N ASN A 119 7.97 -17.35 0.57
CA ASN A 119 8.92 -17.99 -0.36
C ASN A 119 8.83 -17.50 -1.81
N MET A 120 7.84 -16.67 -2.13
CA MET A 120 7.61 -16.18 -3.49
C MET A 120 7.47 -14.65 -3.43
N GLY A 121 8.30 -13.94 -4.18
CA GLY A 121 8.23 -12.48 -4.30
C GLY A 121 7.53 -12.07 -5.59
N CYS A 122 6.85 -10.91 -5.57
CA CYS A 122 6.28 -10.32 -6.79
C CYS A 122 7.35 -9.94 -7.81
N CYS A 123 8.52 -9.51 -7.33
CA CYS A 123 9.66 -9.15 -8.15
C CYS A 123 10.64 -10.32 -8.14
N GLY A 124 11.07 -10.74 -9.34
CA GLY A 124 12.12 -11.74 -9.50
C GLY A 124 13.42 -11.31 -8.79
N LYS A 125 14.23 -12.30 -8.43
CA LYS A 125 15.62 -12.06 -8.02
C LYS A 125 16.46 -11.68 -9.23
#